data_AF-A0A534XD05-F1
#
_entry.id   AF-A0A534XD05-F1
#
_cell.length_a   1.000
_cell.length_b   1.000
_cell.length_c   1.000
_cell.angle_alpha   90.00
_cell.angle_beta   90.00
_cell.angle_gamma   90.00
#
_symmetry.space_group_name_H-M   'P 1'
#
loop_
_entity.id
_entity.type
_entity.pdbx_description
1 polymer ?
#
loop_
_entity_poly.entity_id
_entity_poly.type
_entity_poly.pdbx_seq_one_letter_code
_entity_poly.pdbx_strand_id
1 'polypeptide(L)'
;MYSAEISRKNPGCFIFLLDQSASMEDPFGGSSERRKADELATIINKLIHNLSIRCAKGDSIYDYFHVAVIGYGQDTVVKSAFDGPLTGKDLIPISELANNPLRIEDRVKKQDDGNGGLVEQSVKFPLWFEAKHAGGTPMSSAFKMGAEMVQRWVAEHPKGFPPIVINITDGEATDGDPVPEAKALCSLGSDDGAS
;
A
#
# COMPACT_ATOMS: atom_id res chain seq x y z
N MET A 1 19.51 -14.50 -3.78
CA MET A 1 18.62 -14.74 -4.94
C MET A 1 17.39 -15.42 -4.38
N TYR A 2 16.24 -14.75 -4.42
CA TYR A 2 14.99 -15.28 -3.88
C TYR A 2 14.49 -16.44 -4.74
N SER A 3 14.00 -17.50 -4.11
CA SER A 3 13.68 -18.77 -4.77
C SER A 3 12.29 -19.30 -4.44
N ALA A 4 11.61 -18.71 -3.45
CA ALA A 4 10.26 -19.11 -3.07
C ALA A 4 9.25 -18.74 -4.15
N GLU A 5 8.51 -19.74 -4.65
CA GLU A 5 7.36 -19.50 -5.52
C GLU A 5 6.18 -18.96 -4.70
N ILE A 6 5.66 -17.81 -5.11
CA ILE A 6 4.49 -17.19 -4.47
C ILE A 6 3.26 -18.05 -4.75
N SER A 7 2.64 -18.55 -3.68
CA SER A 7 1.48 -19.42 -3.73
C SER A 7 0.61 -19.25 -2.48
N ARG A 8 -0.56 -19.91 -2.41
CA ARG A 8 -1.38 -19.90 -1.19
C ARG A 8 -0.69 -20.52 0.02
N LYS A 9 0.27 -21.42 -0.21
CA LYS A 9 1.03 -22.09 0.86
C LYS A 9 2.23 -21.25 1.30
N ASN A 10 2.83 -20.50 0.38
CA ASN A 10 3.93 -19.59 0.61
C ASN A 10 3.52 -18.20 0.07
N PRO A 11 2.68 -17.45 0.80
CA PRO A 11 2.24 -16.15 0.34
C PRO A 11 3.42 -15.15 0.32
N GLY A 12 3.25 -14.05 -0.42
CA GLY A 12 4.07 -12.86 -0.27
C GLY A 12 3.42 -11.84 0.67
N CYS A 13 4.17 -10.81 1.05
CA CYS A 13 3.71 -9.71 1.88
C CYS A 13 4.12 -8.37 1.29
N PHE A 14 3.17 -7.45 1.15
CA PHE A 14 3.40 -6.06 0.78
C PHE A 14 3.02 -5.14 1.93
N ILE A 15 3.93 -4.27 2.37
CA ILE A 15 3.66 -3.26 3.39
C ILE A 15 3.95 -1.90 2.78
N PHE A 16 2.94 -1.06 2.64
CA PHE A 16 3.08 0.30 2.16
C PHE A 16 3.10 1.25 3.37
N LEU A 17 4.18 2.02 3.50
CA LEU A 17 4.28 3.13 4.45
C LEU A 17 4.03 4.42 3.66
N LEU A 18 2.91 5.07 3.93
CA LEU A 18 2.42 6.22 3.20
C LEU A 18 2.58 7.48 4.04
N ASP A 19 3.37 8.41 3.54
CA ASP A 19 3.40 9.77 4.04
C ASP A 19 2.05 10.45 3.81
N GLN A 20 1.47 10.92 4.91
CA GLN A 20 0.23 11.67 4.99
C GLN A 20 0.45 12.99 5.73
N SER A 21 1.69 13.50 5.73
CA SER A 21 2.05 14.78 6.34
C SER A 21 1.42 15.97 5.61
N ALA A 22 1.54 17.16 6.20
CA ALA A 22 1.00 18.39 5.62
C ALA A 22 1.61 18.76 4.25
N SER A 23 2.88 18.41 3.97
CA SER A 23 3.51 18.69 2.66
C SER A 23 2.85 17.94 1.50
N MET A 24 2.15 16.86 1.79
CA MET A 24 1.39 16.10 0.80
C MET A 24 0.16 16.86 0.27
N GLU A 25 -0.19 18.02 0.85
CA GLU A 25 -1.16 18.98 0.29
C GLU A 25 -0.63 19.65 -0.99
N ASP A 26 0.69 19.72 -1.16
CA ASP A 26 1.29 20.43 -2.29
C ASP A 26 0.88 19.83 -3.65
N PRO A 27 0.88 20.65 -4.71
CA PRO A 27 0.62 20.19 -6.07
C PRO A 27 1.60 19.11 -6.55
N PHE A 28 1.10 18.06 -7.20
CA PHE A 28 1.93 17.04 -7.82
C PHE A 28 2.49 17.57 -9.15
N GLY A 29 3.82 17.54 -9.32
CA GLY A 29 4.49 17.96 -10.56
C GLY A 29 4.31 19.44 -10.95
N GLY A 30 3.97 20.30 -9.99
CA GLY A 30 3.73 21.73 -10.24
C GLY A 30 2.37 22.05 -10.89
N SER A 31 1.52 21.06 -11.17
CA SER A 31 0.16 21.28 -11.67
C SER A 31 -0.82 21.50 -10.51
N SER A 32 -1.52 22.62 -10.48
CA SER A 32 -2.41 23.01 -9.37
C SER A 32 -3.69 22.18 -9.22
N GLU A 33 -3.95 21.25 -10.12
CA GLU A 33 -5.22 20.52 -10.16
C GLU A 33 -5.25 19.29 -9.24
N ARG A 34 -4.10 18.76 -8.85
CA ARG A 34 -4.01 17.53 -8.04
C ARG A 34 -2.90 17.60 -7.01
N ARG A 35 -3.23 17.25 -5.77
CA ARG A 35 -2.28 17.22 -4.66
C ARG A 35 -1.51 15.90 -4.67
N LYS A 36 -0.30 15.90 -4.11
CA LYS A 36 0.52 14.68 -3.95
C LYS A 36 -0.25 13.58 -3.22
N ALA A 37 -1.00 13.92 -2.17
CA ALA A 37 -1.82 12.98 -1.41
C ALA A 37 -2.89 12.28 -2.26
N ASP A 38 -3.56 13.01 -3.17
CA ASP A 38 -4.62 12.47 -4.03
C ASP A 38 -4.04 11.48 -5.05
N GLU A 39 -2.88 11.80 -5.62
CA GLU A 39 -2.16 10.92 -6.54
C GLU A 39 -1.62 9.68 -5.84
N LEU A 40 -1.04 9.83 -4.64
CA LEU A 40 -0.57 8.71 -3.83
C LEU A 40 -1.71 7.73 -3.53
N ALA A 41 -2.84 8.22 -3.02
CA ALA A 41 -4.01 7.40 -2.74
C ALA A 41 -4.53 6.72 -4.02
N THR A 42 -4.57 7.44 -5.15
CA THR A 42 -4.99 6.88 -6.43
C THR A 42 -4.07 5.75 -6.89
N ILE A 43 -2.75 5.93 -6.84
CA ILE A 43 -1.77 4.93 -7.28
C ILE A 43 -1.86 3.67 -6.43
N ILE A 44 -1.92 3.82 -5.11
CA ILE A 44 -1.93 2.68 -4.19
C ILE A 44 -3.25 1.92 -4.24
N ASN A 45 -4.41 2.60 -4.27
CA ASN A 45 -5.70 1.92 -4.48
C ASN A 45 -5.70 1.17 -5.82
N LYS A 46 -5.19 1.79 -6.90
CA LYS A 46 -5.04 1.09 -8.19
C LYS A 46 -4.11 -0.12 -8.12
N LEU A 47 -3.01 -0.03 -7.36
CA LEU A 47 -2.07 -1.13 -7.17
C LEU A 47 -2.73 -2.30 -6.44
N ILE A 48 -3.45 -2.04 -5.34
CA ILE A 48 -4.21 -3.06 -4.60
C ILE A 48 -5.23 -3.73 -5.53
N HIS A 49 -5.97 -2.94 -6.32
CA HIS A 49 -6.92 -3.49 -7.30
C HIS A 49 -6.24 -4.41 -8.32
N ASN A 50 -5.09 -4.00 -8.87
CA ASN A 50 -4.32 -4.82 -9.80
C ASN A 50 -3.81 -6.11 -9.15
N LEU A 51 -3.39 -6.07 -7.87
CA LEU A 51 -3.00 -7.26 -7.11
C LEU A 51 -4.18 -8.21 -6.95
N SER A 52 -5.37 -7.69 -6.60
CA SER A 52 -6.60 -8.47 -6.50
C SER A 52 -6.96 -9.16 -7.81
N ILE A 53 -6.89 -8.45 -8.94
CA ILE A 53 -7.15 -9.02 -10.28
C ILE A 53 -6.17 -10.14 -10.61
N ARG A 54 -4.87 -9.96 -10.31
CA ARG A 54 -3.85 -11.00 -10.57
C ARG A 54 -4.07 -12.27 -9.74
N CYS A 55 -4.73 -12.13 -8.59
CA CYS A 55 -5.05 -13.23 -7.70
C CYS A 55 -6.40 -13.89 -8.00
N ALA A 56 -7.20 -13.35 -8.92
CA ALA A 56 -8.48 -13.92 -9.32
C ALA A 56 -8.28 -15.20 -10.16
N LYS A 57 -8.99 -16.26 -9.80
CA LYS A 57 -9.03 -17.57 -10.47
C LYS A 57 -10.47 -18.05 -10.51
N GLY A 58 -11.13 -17.90 -11.67
CA GLY A 58 -12.57 -18.13 -11.79
C GLY A 58 -13.34 -17.18 -10.88
N ASP A 59 -14.23 -17.73 -10.05
CA ASP A 59 -15.06 -16.96 -9.11
C ASP A 59 -14.41 -16.77 -7.73
N SER A 60 -13.13 -17.10 -7.57
CA SER A 60 -12.40 -17.02 -6.31
C SER A 60 -11.15 -16.14 -6.42
N ILE A 61 -10.78 -15.50 -5.31
CA ILE A 61 -9.53 -14.74 -5.19
C ILE A 61 -8.63 -15.52 -4.25
N TYR A 62 -7.43 -15.87 -4.73
CA TYR A 62 -6.49 -16.68 -3.96
C TYR A 62 -5.57 -15.79 -3.15
N ASP A 63 -5.40 -16.09 -1.87
CA ASP A 63 -4.53 -15.34 -0.96
C ASP A 63 -3.05 -15.61 -1.23
N TYR A 64 -2.56 -15.11 -2.35
CA TYR A 64 -1.14 -15.10 -2.71
C TYR A 64 -0.39 -13.97 -2.01
N PHE A 65 -1.10 -12.95 -1.52
CA PHE A 65 -0.50 -11.80 -0.86
C PHE A 65 -1.26 -11.42 0.40
N HIS A 66 -0.51 -11.04 1.43
CA HIS A 66 -0.99 -10.19 2.51
C HIS A 66 -0.56 -8.75 2.21
N VAL A 67 -1.42 -7.78 2.51
CA VAL A 67 -1.15 -6.38 2.23
C VAL A 67 -1.48 -5.53 3.46
N ALA A 68 -0.55 -4.67 3.83
CA ALA A 68 -0.75 -3.61 4.81
C ALA A 68 -0.57 -2.24 4.15
N VAL A 69 -1.40 -1.27 4.54
CA VAL A 69 -1.24 0.13 4.18
C VAL A 69 -1.23 0.93 5.47
N ILE A 70 -0.08 1.49 5.80
CA ILE A 70 0.15 2.27 7.02
C ILE A 70 0.32 3.73 6.62
N GLY A 71 -0.57 4.58 7.09
CA GLY A 71 -0.43 6.02 6.98
C GLY A 71 0.34 6.59 8.16
N TYR A 72 1.26 7.51 7.91
CA TYR A 72 1.94 8.28 8.94
C TYR A 72 1.85 9.77 8.68
N GLY A 73 1.47 10.53 9.70
CA GLY A 73 1.54 12.00 9.67
C GLY A 73 0.50 12.69 10.53
N GLN A 74 -0.78 12.30 10.38
CA GLN A 74 -1.92 12.89 11.09
C GLN A 74 -1.67 12.91 12.61
N ASP A 75 -1.51 14.10 13.20
CA ASP A 75 -1.19 14.29 14.63
C ASP A 75 -0.02 13.43 15.12
N THR A 76 0.99 13.19 14.26
CA THR A 76 2.13 12.29 14.50
C THR A 76 1.75 10.81 14.72
N VAL A 77 0.52 10.43 14.40
CA VAL A 77 0.02 9.05 14.50
C VAL A 77 0.49 8.24 13.29
N VAL A 78 0.95 7.02 13.58
CA VAL A 78 1.22 5.96 12.60
C VAL A 78 0.17 4.86 12.80
N LYS A 79 -0.62 4.56 11.77
CA LYS A 79 -1.71 3.58 11.87
C LYS A 79 -2.09 3.01 10.50
N SER A 80 -2.87 1.93 10.52
CA SER A 80 -3.54 1.45 9.31
C SER A 80 -4.33 2.57 8.64
N ALA A 81 -4.13 2.73 7.33
CA ALA A 81 -4.83 3.70 6.51
C ALA A 81 -6.21 3.20 6.09
N PHE A 82 -6.49 1.89 6.20
CA PHE A 82 -7.76 1.32 5.78
C PHE A 82 -8.94 1.93 6.53
N ASP A 83 -9.96 2.33 5.78
CA ASP A 83 -11.18 2.93 6.29
C ASP A 83 -12.37 1.97 6.08
N GLY A 84 -13.54 2.30 6.65
CA GLY A 84 -14.77 1.54 6.42
C GLY A 84 -14.73 0.11 6.99
N PRO A 85 -15.15 -0.93 6.25
CA PRO A 85 -15.23 -2.32 6.75
C PRO A 85 -13.91 -2.92 7.26
N LEU A 86 -12.79 -2.30 6.88
CA LEU A 86 -11.44 -2.75 7.22
C LEU A 86 -10.79 -1.91 8.33
N THR A 87 -11.51 -0.96 8.90
CA THR A 87 -11.02 -0.12 10.01
C THR A 87 -10.52 -0.99 11.16
N GLY A 88 -9.32 -0.69 11.66
CA GLY A 88 -8.71 -1.41 12.78
C GLY A 88 -7.98 -2.70 12.38
N LYS A 89 -8.02 -3.09 11.11
CA LYS A 89 -7.18 -4.16 10.56
C LYS A 89 -5.91 -3.59 9.96
N ASP A 90 -4.80 -4.31 10.07
CA ASP A 90 -3.48 -3.80 9.71
C ASP A 90 -2.88 -4.58 8.53
N LEU A 91 -2.72 -5.90 8.63
CA LEU A 91 -2.22 -6.79 7.59
C LEU A 91 -3.32 -7.75 7.13
N ILE A 92 -3.76 -7.60 5.88
CA ILE A 92 -5.01 -8.20 5.39
C ILE A 92 -4.75 -9.10 4.18
N PRO A 93 -5.30 -10.33 4.11
CA PRO A 93 -5.24 -11.15 2.90
C PRO A 93 -5.90 -10.46 1.70
N ILE A 94 -5.31 -10.63 0.51
CA ILE A 94 -5.77 -9.93 -0.71
C ILE A 94 -7.22 -10.26 -1.11
N SER A 95 -7.71 -11.46 -0.79
CA SER A 95 -9.12 -11.82 -1.04
C SER A 95 -10.07 -11.01 -0.15
N GLU A 96 -9.71 -10.80 1.10
CA GLU A 96 -10.50 -9.99 2.03
C GLU A 96 -10.51 -8.52 1.62
N LEU A 97 -9.37 -7.98 1.19
CA LEU A 97 -9.32 -6.63 0.60
C LEU A 97 -10.25 -6.53 -0.60
N ALA A 98 -10.12 -7.42 -1.57
CA ALA A 98 -10.90 -7.38 -2.81
C ALA A 98 -12.42 -7.41 -2.58
N ASN A 99 -12.88 -8.12 -1.54
CA ASN A 99 -14.28 -8.25 -1.20
C ASN A 99 -14.84 -7.09 -0.35
N ASN A 100 -13.97 -6.26 0.26
CA ASN A 100 -14.37 -5.24 1.21
C ASN A 100 -13.76 -3.86 0.88
N PRO A 101 -13.99 -3.29 -0.32
CA PRO A 101 -13.63 -1.90 -0.58
C PRO A 101 -14.45 -0.97 0.31
N LEU A 102 -13.87 0.18 0.68
CA LEU A 102 -14.59 1.30 1.29
C LEU A 102 -15.74 1.75 0.39
N ARG A 103 -15.44 1.93 -0.90
CA ARG A 103 -16.42 2.21 -1.96
C ARG A 103 -15.85 1.84 -3.33
N ILE A 104 -16.72 1.75 -4.33
CA ILE A 104 -16.35 1.60 -5.73
C ILE A 104 -16.83 2.83 -6.49
N GLU A 105 -15.90 3.55 -7.10
CA GLU A 105 -16.19 4.70 -7.95
C GLU A 105 -16.30 4.28 -9.42
N ASP A 106 -17.13 5.01 -10.19
CA ASP A 106 -17.13 4.96 -11.64
C ASP A 106 -16.23 6.11 -12.15
N ARG A 107 -15.10 5.77 -12.77
CA ARG A 107 -14.17 6.75 -13.34
C ARG A 107 -14.20 6.69 -14.86
N VAL A 108 -14.29 7.85 -15.51
CA VAL A 108 -14.24 7.94 -16.97
C VAL A 108 -12.77 7.91 -17.42
N LYS A 109 -12.43 6.93 -18.26
CA LYS A 109 -11.14 6.85 -18.92
C LYS A 109 -11.33 7.09 -20.42
N LYS A 110 -10.57 8.04 -20.97
CA LYS A 110 -10.48 8.22 -22.42
C LYS A 110 -9.52 7.17 -22.98
N GLN A 111 -10.01 6.34 -23.89
CA GLN A 111 -9.22 5.32 -24.57
C GLN A 111 -9.27 5.58 -26.07
N ASP A 112 -8.14 5.33 -26.74
CA ASP A 112 -8.06 5.38 -28.20
C ASP A 112 -9.01 4.33 -28.79
N ASP A 113 -9.83 4.73 -29.76
CA ASP A 113 -10.79 3.86 -30.43
C ASP A 113 -10.18 3.00 -31.55
N GLY A 114 -8.87 3.14 -31.79
CA GLY A 114 -8.14 2.42 -32.83
C GLY A 114 -8.31 3.01 -34.23
N ASN A 115 -9.15 4.03 -34.38
CA ASN A 115 -9.41 4.78 -35.61
C ASN A 115 -8.99 6.26 -35.49
N GLY A 116 -8.26 6.62 -34.43
CA GLY A 116 -7.77 7.98 -34.18
C GLY A 116 -8.74 8.88 -33.40
N GLY A 117 -9.83 8.33 -32.86
CA GLY A 117 -10.74 8.99 -31.94
C GLY A 117 -10.52 8.56 -30.48
N LEU A 118 -11.13 9.30 -29.55
CA LEU A 118 -11.14 8.96 -28.12
C LEU A 118 -12.56 8.56 -27.72
N VAL A 119 -12.71 7.36 -27.15
CA VAL A 119 -13.96 6.89 -26.54
C VAL A 119 -13.86 6.98 -25.03
N GLU A 120 -14.92 7.49 -24.40
CA GLU A 120 -15.06 7.52 -22.95
C GLU A 120 -15.59 6.18 -22.45
N GLN A 121 -14.80 5.48 -21.64
CA GLN A 121 -15.19 4.25 -20.98
C GLN A 121 -15.29 4.47 -19.47
N SER A 122 -16.44 4.13 -18.87
CA SER A 122 -16.55 4.05 -17.42
C SER A 122 -15.83 2.79 -16.91
N VAL A 123 -14.89 2.97 -15.98
CA VAL A 123 -14.18 1.88 -15.30
C VAL A 123 -14.47 1.91 -13.80
N LYS A 124 -14.64 0.72 -13.21
CA LYS A 124 -14.79 0.58 -11.76
C LYS A 124 -13.44 0.81 -11.09
N PHE A 125 -13.44 1.66 -10.06
CA PHE A 125 -12.27 2.03 -9.29
C PHE A 125 -12.55 1.85 -7.80
N PRO A 126 -12.23 0.68 -7.23
CA PRO A 126 -12.37 0.45 -5.80
C PRO A 126 -11.35 1.28 -5.02
N LEU A 127 -11.80 1.77 -3.86
CA LEU A 127 -11.00 2.47 -2.87
C LEU A 127 -11.07 1.72 -1.55
N TRP A 128 -9.96 1.67 -0.84
CA TRP A 128 -9.82 1.07 0.50
C TRP A 128 -9.46 2.09 1.58
N PHE A 129 -8.97 3.26 1.15
CA PHE A 129 -8.64 4.38 2.01
C PHE A 129 -8.69 5.69 1.20
N GLU A 130 -8.82 6.81 1.91
CA GLU A 130 -8.81 8.15 1.31
C GLU A 130 -7.46 8.87 1.45
N ALA A 131 -7.24 9.86 0.59
CA ALA A 131 -6.11 10.76 0.70
C ALA A 131 -6.18 11.56 2.01
N LYS A 132 -5.05 11.63 2.72
CA LYS A 132 -4.88 12.38 3.97
C LYS A 132 -3.58 13.19 3.85
N HIS A 133 -3.59 14.40 4.40
CA HIS A 133 -2.45 15.31 4.46
C HIS A 133 -2.60 16.17 5.72
N ALA A 134 -1.89 15.83 6.78
CA ALA A 134 -1.95 16.53 8.06
C ALA A 134 -0.75 16.15 8.92
N GLY A 135 -0.30 17.09 9.75
CA GLY A 135 0.75 16.85 10.75
C GLY A 135 2.15 16.70 10.15
N GLY A 136 3.04 16.12 10.95
CA GLY A 136 4.46 15.95 10.59
C GLY A 136 4.73 14.66 9.80
N THR A 137 6.00 14.28 9.71
CA THR A 137 6.47 13.12 8.94
C THR A 137 7.17 12.14 9.91
N PRO A 138 6.45 11.41 10.78
CA PRO A 138 7.03 10.50 11.77
C PRO A 138 7.51 9.19 11.11
N MET A 139 8.51 9.31 10.24
CA MET A 139 9.01 8.24 9.38
C MET A 139 9.74 7.16 10.17
N SER A 140 10.47 7.51 11.24
CA SER A 140 11.16 6.55 12.10
C SER A 140 10.14 5.63 12.79
N SER A 141 9.05 6.23 13.27
CA SER A 141 7.90 5.53 13.85
C SER A 141 7.20 4.62 12.81
N ALA A 142 7.09 5.07 11.56
CA ALA A 142 6.55 4.26 10.46
C ALA A 142 7.41 3.03 10.17
N PHE A 143 8.74 3.19 10.10
CA PHE A 143 9.66 2.06 9.93
C PHE A 143 9.60 1.07 11.09
N LYS A 144 9.49 1.57 12.33
CA LYS A 144 9.32 0.71 13.51
C LYS A 144 8.03 -0.11 13.44
N MET A 145 6.90 0.50 13.08
CA MET A 145 5.65 -0.23 12.89
C MET A 145 5.76 -1.26 11.76
N GLY A 146 6.38 -0.88 10.63
CA GLY A 146 6.68 -1.80 9.54
C GLY A 146 7.51 -3.00 10.01
N ALA A 147 8.52 -2.79 10.84
CA ALA A 147 9.37 -3.86 11.40
C ALA A 147 8.58 -4.81 12.29
N GLU A 148 7.69 -4.30 13.15
CA GLU A 148 6.81 -5.11 13.98
C GLU A 148 5.87 -5.99 13.13
N MET A 149 5.35 -5.45 12.02
CA MET A 149 4.51 -6.20 11.09
C MET A 149 5.29 -7.27 10.32
N VAL A 150 6.49 -6.94 9.82
CA VAL A 150 7.37 -7.90 9.14
C VAL A 150 7.75 -9.03 10.10
N GLN A 151 8.15 -8.73 11.35
CA GLN A 151 8.50 -9.74 12.35
C GLN A 151 7.33 -10.70 12.61
N ARG A 152 6.12 -10.16 12.81
CA ARG A 152 4.92 -10.97 13.01
C ARG A 152 4.63 -11.86 11.80
N TRP A 153 4.65 -11.29 10.60
CA TRP A 153 4.34 -12.03 9.39
C TRP A 153 5.35 -13.13 9.10
N VAL A 154 6.65 -12.86 9.26
CA VAL A 154 7.73 -13.84 9.09
C VAL A 154 7.60 -15.00 10.09
N ALA A 155 7.23 -14.70 11.34
CA ALA A 155 7.02 -15.74 12.35
C ALA A 155 5.86 -16.69 11.98
N GLU A 156 4.81 -16.17 11.34
CA GLU A 156 3.67 -16.93 10.86
C GLU A 156 3.92 -17.62 9.51
N HIS A 157 4.76 -17.03 8.66
CA HIS A 157 5.04 -17.46 7.29
C HIS A 157 6.56 -17.59 7.03
N PRO A 158 7.28 -18.46 7.76
CA PRO A 158 8.75 -18.52 7.68
C PRO A 158 9.25 -18.92 6.28
N LYS A 159 8.44 -19.63 5.49
CA LYS A 159 8.75 -20.04 4.11
C LYS A 159 8.11 -19.15 3.05
N GLY A 160 7.46 -18.06 3.46
CA GLY A 160 6.86 -17.10 2.55
C GLY A 160 7.92 -16.37 1.72
N PHE A 161 7.49 -15.79 0.60
CA PHE A 161 8.38 -14.90 -0.14
C PHE A 161 8.74 -13.69 0.74
N PRO A 162 9.99 -13.18 0.69
CA PRO A 162 10.41 -12.10 1.58
C PRO A 162 9.49 -10.88 1.53
N PRO A 163 9.08 -10.32 2.68
CA PRO A 163 8.20 -9.15 2.72
C PRO A 163 8.81 -7.98 1.99
N ILE A 164 8.00 -7.30 1.17
CA ILE A 164 8.38 -6.10 0.44
C ILE A 164 7.79 -4.90 1.16
N VAL A 165 8.66 -4.03 1.69
CA VAL A 165 8.23 -2.78 2.33
C VAL A 165 8.55 -1.59 1.43
N ILE A 166 7.54 -0.76 1.19
CA ILE A 166 7.64 0.40 0.28
C ILE A 166 7.26 1.64 1.06
N ASN A 167 8.25 2.49 1.34
CA ASN A 167 8.04 3.81 1.91
C ASN A 167 7.87 4.86 0.80
N ILE A 168 6.83 5.69 0.89
CA ILE A 168 6.55 6.75 -0.08
C ILE A 168 6.33 8.06 0.68
N THR A 169 7.20 9.03 0.43
CA THR A 169 7.27 10.31 1.15
C THR A 169 7.73 11.44 0.24
N ASP A 170 7.32 12.67 0.56
CA ASP A 170 7.74 13.89 -0.14
C ASP A 170 8.58 14.85 0.72
N GLY A 171 8.89 14.46 1.96
CA GLY A 171 9.53 15.31 2.95
C GLY A 171 10.56 14.59 3.81
N GLU A 172 11.21 15.36 4.70
CA GLU A 172 12.18 14.85 5.66
C GLU A 172 11.49 14.33 6.93
N ALA A 173 12.11 13.36 7.59
CA ALA A 173 11.60 12.83 8.85
C ALA A 173 11.58 13.91 9.94
N THR A 174 10.47 14.00 10.68
CA THR A 174 10.30 14.98 11.77
C THR A 174 10.41 14.38 13.16
N ASP A 175 10.64 13.07 13.26
CA ASP A 175 10.69 12.31 14.53
C ASP A 175 12.08 11.72 14.86
N GLY A 176 13.11 12.07 14.09
CA GLY A 176 14.48 11.61 14.30
C GLY A 176 15.18 11.25 13.00
N ASP A 177 16.36 10.64 13.12
CA ASP A 177 17.05 9.98 12.00
C ASP A 177 16.35 8.64 11.73
N PRO A 178 15.73 8.43 10.56
CA PRO A 178 15.01 7.18 10.27
C PRO A 178 15.92 6.05 9.81
N VAL A 179 17.22 6.31 9.59
CA VAL A 179 18.17 5.34 9.04
C VAL A 179 18.37 4.10 9.93
N PRO A 180 18.49 4.20 11.27
CA PRO A 180 18.62 3.03 12.14
C PRO A 180 17.41 2.09 12.04
N GLU A 181 16.19 2.63 12.08
CA GLU A 181 14.95 1.88 12.00
C GLU A 181 14.77 1.25 10.61
N ALA A 182 15.10 1.99 9.54
CA ALA A 182 15.09 1.45 8.18
C ALA A 182 16.08 0.29 8.01
N LYS A 183 17.30 0.42 8.56
CA LYS A 183 18.30 -0.67 8.53
C LYS A 183 17.85 -1.88 9.35
N ALA A 184 17.24 -1.66 10.51
CA ALA A 184 16.69 -2.74 11.32
C ALA A 184 15.59 -3.48 10.54
N LEU A 185 14.70 -2.76 9.85
CA LEU A 185 13.68 -3.34 8.99
C LEU A 185 14.26 -4.19 7.86
N CYS A 186 15.26 -3.69 7.13
CA CYS A 186 15.94 -4.44 6.06
C CYS A 186 16.73 -5.66 6.54
N SER A 187 16.95 -5.81 7.85
CA SER A 187 17.59 -7.00 8.42
C SER A 187 16.61 -8.14 8.71
N LEU A 188 15.31 -7.87 8.65
CA LEU A 188 14.25 -8.85 8.82
C LEU A 188 13.98 -9.59 7.52
N GLY A 189 13.46 -10.81 7.59
CA GLY A 189 13.10 -11.56 6.40
C GLY A 189 12.69 -13.00 6.68
N SER A 190 12.18 -13.66 5.66
CA SER A 190 11.82 -15.08 5.72
C SER A 190 13.05 -15.96 5.48
N ASP A 191 12.87 -17.29 5.55
CA ASP A 191 13.92 -18.27 5.24
C ASP A 191 14.45 -18.11 3.79
N ASP A 192 13.69 -17.47 2.90
CA ASP A 192 14.09 -17.23 1.50
C ASP A 192 14.87 -15.93 1.32
N GLY A 193 14.89 -15.05 2.34
CA GLY A 193 15.78 -13.88 2.39
C GLY A 193 15.22 -12.67 3.12
N ALA A 194 16.07 -11.64 3.22
CA ALA A 194 15.77 -10.36 3.88
C ALA A 194 14.85 -9.45 3.05
N SER A 195 14.14 -8.56 3.74
CA SER A 195 13.23 -7.52 3.26
C SER A 195 13.91 -6.28 2.69
#